data_AF-A0A3M3XDB9-F1
#
_entry.id   AF-A0A3M3XDB9-F1
#
_cell.length_a   1.000
_cell.length_b   1.000
_cell.length_c   1.000
_cell.angle_alpha   90.00
_cell.angle_beta   90.00
_cell.angle_gamma   90.00
#
_symmetry.space_group_name_H-M   'P 1'
#
loop_
_entity.id
_entity.type
_entity.pdbx_description
1 polymer ?
#
loop_
_entity_poly.entity_id
_entity_poly.type
_entity_poly.pdbx_seq_one_letter_code
_entity_poly.pdbx_strand_id
1 'polypeptide(L)' 'MTTARLHALKNGRSHEFSFNSDPKCPHCGEDFIIQKNEAWSLYSDDDHHDVECPNCSLEFTVVTYCQYKFSTDEQEDEA' A
#
# COMPACT_ATOMS: atom_id res chain seq x y z
N MET A 1 -11.96 7.04 17.17
CA MET A 1 -11.12 6.66 18.33
C MET A 1 -9.73 7.22 18.06
N THR A 2 -9.16 8.01 18.96
CA THR A 2 -7.86 8.66 18.73
C THR A 2 -6.73 7.66 19.01
N THR A 3 -6.28 6.96 17.97
CA THR A 3 -5.15 6.03 18.08
C THR A 3 -3.83 6.82 18.13
N ALA A 4 -2.90 6.41 19.00
CA ALA A 4 -1.59 7.07 19.08
C ALA A 4 -0.74 6.80 17.83
N ARG A 5 0.10 7.77 17.45
CA ARG A 5 1.02 7.62 16.31
C ARG A 5 1.97 6.43 16.53
N LEU A 6 2.05 5.61 15.48
CA LEU A 6 2.85 4.39 15.35
C LEU A 6 2.54 3.32 16.40
N HIS A 7 1.35 3.33 16.99
CA HIS A 7 1.00 2.39 18.06
C HIS A 7 1.08 0.93 17.60
N ALA A 8 0.52 0.58 16.44
CA ALA A 8 0.57 -0.79 15.93
C ALA A 8 2.00 -1.21 15.56
N LEU A 9 2.78 -0.33 14.94
CA LEU A 9 4.18 -0.63 14.59
C LEU A 9 5.05 -0.87 15.84
N LYS A 10 4.85 -0.08 16.90
CA LYS A 10 5.64 -0.19 18.14
C LYS A 10 5.32 -1.43 18.96
N ASN A 11 4.08 -1.90 18.92
CA ASN A 11 3.61 -3.04 19.72
C ASN A 11 3.51 -4.35 18.92
N GLY A 12 3.57 -4.27 17.59
CA GLY A 12 3.49 -5.40 16.68
C GLY A 12 4.85 -5.87 16.18
N ARG A 13 4.83 -6.76 15.20
CA ARG A 13 6.03 -7.25 14.52
C ARG A 13 6.29 -6.41 13.29
N SER A 14 7.52 -5.90 13.11
CA SER A 14 7.86 -5.00 12.00
C SER A 14 7.59 -5.59 10.62
N HIS A 15 7.77 -6.90 10.43
CA HIS A 15 7.52 -7.57 9.15
C HIS A 15 6.04 -7.59 8.75
N GLU A 16 5.11 -7.34 9.67
CA GLU A 16 3.69 -7.21 9.33
C GLU A 16 3.38 -5.90 8.58
N PHE A 17 4.34 -4.98 8.47
CA PHE A 17 4.20 -3.67 7.81
C PHE A 17 5.10 -3.57 6.57
N SER A 18 5.56 -4.70 6.03
CA SER A 18 6.48 -4.74 4.89
C SER A 18 6.12 -5.90 3.97
N PHE A 19 6.29 -5.72 2.65
CA PHE A 19 6.02 -6.74 1.62
C PHE A 19 4.58 -7.28 1.59
N ASN A 20 3.62 -6.51 2.11
CA ASN A 20 2.20 -6.84 1.98
C ASN A 20 1.67 -6.42 0.61
N SER A 21 0.67 -7.13 0.09
CA SER A 21 -0.07 -6.71 -1.11
C SER A 21 -0.85 -5.42 -0.89
N ASP A 22 -1.40 -5.25 0.32
CA ASP A 22 -2.06 -4.03 0.78
C ASP A 22 -1.25 -3.44 1.96
N PRO A 23 -0.95 -2.13 1.96
CA PRO A 23 -0.20 -1.51 3.06
C PRO A 23 -0.93 -1.65 4.39
N LYS A 24 -0.20 -1.94 5.47
CA LYS A 24 -0.78 -1.99 6.82
C LYS A 24 -0.54 -0.66 7.54
N CYS A 25 -1.58 -0.07 8.11
CA CYS A 25 -1.45 1.20 8.81
C CYS A 25 -0.58 1.03 10.08
N PRO A 26 0.54 1.78 10.22
CA PRO A 26 1.43 1.63 11.37
C PRO A 26 0.83 2.18 12.68
N HIS A 27 -0.30 2.89 12.60
CA HIS A 27 -0.97 3.50 13.74
C HIS A 27 -2.00 2.55 14.36
N CYS A 28 -3.01 2.16 13.60
CA CYS A 28 -4.11 1.32 14.08
C CYS A 28 -3.94 -0.17 13.78
N GLY A 29 -3.07 -0.53 12.83
CA GLY A 29 -2.84 -1.93 12.44
C GLY A 29 -3.85 -2.47 11.43
N GLU A 30 -4.79 -1.65 10.94
CA GLU A 30 -5.74 -2.02 9.91
C GLU A 30 -5.09 -2.00 8.52
N ASP A 31 -5.53 -2.89 7.64
CA ASP A 31 -5.08 -2.93 6.25
C ASP A 31 -5.70 -1.78 5.43
N PHE A 32 -4.86 -1.07 4.69
CA PHE A 32 -5.25 -0.06 3.74
C PHE A 32 -5.48 -0.72 2.39
N ILE A 33 -6.74 -1.06 2.11
CA ILE A 33 -7.12 -1.76 0.88
C ILE A 33 -7.02 -0.80 -0.31
N ILE A 34 -6.05 -1.01 -1.20
CA ILE A 34 -5.75 -0.08 -2.31
C ILE A 34 -6.98 0.11 -3.20
N GLN A 35 -7.64 -1.00 -3.57
CA GLN A 35 -8.80 -1.00 -4.45
C GLN A 35 -10.00 -0.21 -3.87
N LYS A 36 -10.21 -0.27 -2.54
CA LYS A 36 -11.34 0.41 -1.89
C LYS A 36 -11.11 1.91 -1.76
N ASN A 37 -9.86 2.32 -1.63
CA ASN A 37 -9.47 3.72 -1.47
C ASN A 37 -9.09 4.38 -2.81
N GLU A 38 -9.24 3.66 -3.93
CA GLU A 38 -8.85 4.12 -5.27
C GLU A 38 -7.38 4.61 -5.35
N ALA A 39 -6.52 4.07 -4.49
CA ALA A 39 -5.15 4.54 -4.28
C ALA A 39 -4.16 3.95 -5.29
N TRP A 40 -4.55 3.92 -6.57
CA TRP A 40 -3.73 3.37 -7.66
C TRP A 40 -2.44 4.16 -7.90
N SER A 41 -2.38 5.40 -7.41
CA SER A 41 -1.17 6.22 -7.40
C SER A 41 0.00 5.54 -6.68
N LEU A 42 -0.26 4.60 -5.76
CA LEU A 42 0.77 3.79 -5.11
C LEU A 42 1.59 2.95 -6.10
N TYR A 43 1.05 2.67 -7.29
CA TYR A 43 1.77 1.97 -8.36
C TYR A 43 2.52 2.92 -9.31
N SER A 44 2.58 4.23 -9.05
CA SER A 44 3.39 5.14 -9.88
C SER A 44 4.89 4.87 -9.71
N ASP A 45 5.71 5.53 -10.52
CA ASP A 45 7.17 5.46 -10.44
C ASP A 45 7.75 6.14 -9.18
N ASP A 46 6.90 6.76 -8.34
CA ASP A 46 7.34 7.36 -7.08
C ASP A 46 7.48 6.27 -6.01
N ASP A 47 8.62 6.26 -5.33
CA ASP A 47 8.90 5.26 -4.29
C ASP A 47 8.14 5.54 -2.97
N HIS A 48 7.63 6.76 -2.75
CA HIS A 48 7.05 7.19 -1.47
C HIS A 48 5.72 7.91 -1.66
N HIS A 49 4.69 7.43 -0.95
CA HIS A 49 3.33 7.95 -1.04
C HIS A 49 2.73 8.18 0.32
N ASP A 50 2.32 9.42 0.61
CA ASP A 50 1.57 9.72 1.82
C ASP A 50 0.09 9.44 1.61
N VAL A 51 -0.50 8.60 2.46
CA VAL A 51 -1.92 8.25 2.43
C VAL A 51 -2.55 8.42 3.81
N GLU A 52 -3.84 8.77 3.84
CA GLU A 52 -4.61 8.87 5.08
C GLU A 52 -5.31 7.54 5.38
N CYS A 53 -5.12 7.01 6.59
CA CYS A 53 -5.83 5.79 7.00
C CYS A 53 -7.33 6.09 7.25
N PRO A 54 -8.28 5.40 6.58
CA PRO A 54 -9.71 5.64 6.76
C PRO A 54 -10.24 5.26 8.14
N ASN A 55 -9.51 4.44 8.91
CA ASN A 55 -9.93 3.96 10.22
C ASN A 55 -9.50 4.91 11.37
N CYS A 56 -8.28 5.45 11.29
CA CYS A 56 -7.74 6.30 12.36
C CYS A 56 -7.48 7.75 11.94
N SER A 57 -7.76 8.12 10.69
CA SER A 57 -7.58 9.47 10.13
C SER A 57 -6.18 10.06 10.37
N LEU A 58 -5.18 9.19 10.32
CA LEU A 58 -3.77 9.56 10.46
C LEU A 58 -3.05 9.21 9.17
N GLU A 59 -2.19 10.13 8.75
CA GLU A 59 -1.34 9.98 7.57
C GLU A 59 -0.16 9.05 7.85
N PHE A 60 0.16 8.22 6.87
CA PHE A 60 1.36 7.39 6.88
C PHE A 60 1.93 7.25 5.47
N THR A 61 3.25 7.08 5.40
CA THR A 61 3.95 6.90 4.14
C THR A 61 4.02 5.43 3.77
N VAL A 62 3.65 5.11 2.54
CA VAL A 62 3.78 3.80 1.90
C VAL A 62 4.98 3.84 0.96
N VAL A 63 5.81 2.81 1.03
CA VAL A 63 6.87 2.57 0.05
C VAL A 63 6.46 1.39 -0.81
N THR A 64 6.40 1.59 -2.11
CA THR A 64 5.99 0.55 -3.06
C THR A 64 7.18 0.07 -3.89
N TYR A 65 7.10 -1.21 -4.29
CA TYR A 65 8.04 -1.81 -5.22
C TYR A 65 7.24 -2.57 -6.26
N CYS A 66 7.16 -2.01 -7.47
CA CYS A 66 6.33 -2.53 -8.55
C CYS A 66 7.22 -3.20 -9.61
N GLN A 67 6.94 -4.47 -9.92
CA GLN A 67 7.61 -5.17 -11.01
C GLN A 67 6.62 -5.39 -12.15
N TYR A 68 6.91 -4.78 -13.29
CA TYR A 68 6.12 -4.95 -14.50
C TYR A 68 6.74 -6.04 -15.39
N LYS A 69 5.91 -6.97 -15.87
CA LYS A 69 6.30 -7.98 -16.86
C LYS A 69 5.28 -7.95 -18.00
N PHE A 70 5.75 -7.78 -19.23
CA PHE A 70 4.94 -7.94 -20.43
C PHE A 70 5.48 -9.10 -21.27
N SER A 71 4.59 -9.77 -22.01
CA SER A 71 4.93 -10.77 -23.03
C SER A 71 4.40 -10.30 -24.38
N THR A 72 5.17 -10.58 -25.43
CA THR A 72 4.79 -10.33 -26.83
C THR A 72 4.50 -11.62 -27.58
N ASP A 73 4.37 -12.76 -26.87
CA ASP A 73 4.20 -14.08 -27.49
C ASP A 73 2.82 -14.27 -28.12
N GLU A 74 1.80 -13.53 -27.65
CA GLU A 74 0.46 -13.51 -28.21
C GLU A 74 0.19 -12.13 -28.83
N GLN A 75 0.19 -12.07 -30.16
CA GLN A 75 -0.30 -10.93 -30.93
C GLN A 75 -1.36 -11.47 -31.91
N GLU A 76 -2.54 -10.85 -31.97
CA GLU A 76 -3.55 -11.21 -32.97
C GLU A 76 -2.97 -10.92 -34.36
N ASP A 77 -2.88 -11.94 -35.22
CA ASP A 77 -2.54 -11.74 -36.63
C ASP A 77 -3.63 -10.88 -37.27
N GLU A 78 -3.30 -9.65 -37.71
CA GLU A 78 -4.19 -8.84 -38.54
C GLU A 78 -4.42 -9.58 -39.87
N ALA A 79 -5.64 -10.12 -40.06
CA ALA A 79 -6.07 -10.86 -41.25
C ALA A 79 -6.52 -9.93 -42.40
#